data_AF-A0AAV6L2K2-F1
#
_entry.id   AF-A0AAV6L2K2-F1
#
_cell.length_a   1.000
_cell.length_b   1.000
_cell.length_c   1.000
_cell.angle_alpha   90.00
_cell.angle_beta   90.00
_cell.angle_gamma   90.00
#
_symmetry.space_group_name_H-M   'P 1'
#
loop_
_entity.id
_entity.type
_entity.pdbx_description
1 polymer ?
#
loop_
_entity_poly.entity_id
_entity_poly.type
_entity_poly.pdbx_seq_one_letter_code
_entity_poly.pdbx_strand_id
1 'polypeptide(L)'
;MAEMVERAWPASNFRLVIVDGRAYVDRHKMAPQTSDVFTLWGILQLLRRYPGKLPDLDLMFSVTDRPIIKSEDYNATTPPPLFQYCGEDDTVNIVFPNWSFWGWYKIYVEGIGWSVSEKYILACNSVALLVKSRYYDFFSRGLMPMHHYWPINDQGDKCRSIKFAVEWGNSHEQEAQDIGKAGSNFIREDLKMDHVYDYMFHVLSEYAKLLRYKPTIPERALEICSETLSCSKVGVHKMFMMESMVKGPTDVSPCNMPPPYDALAFQALLERKANAISQVELWEKKYWENQTKNN
;
A
#
# COMPACT_ATOMS: atom_id res chain seq x y z
N MET A 1 -25.31 -21.34 21.61
CA MET A 1 -24.17 -20.88 20.76
C MET A 1 -24.65 -19.97 19.64
N ALA A 2 -25.64 -20.37 18.81
CA ALA A 2 -26.22 -19.47 17.78
C ALA A 2 -26.74 -18.14 18.37
N GLU A 3 -27.43 -18.20 19.52
CA GLU A 3 -27.94 -17.02 20.23
C GLU A 3 -26.85 -15.98 20.58
N MET A 4 -25.62 -16.42 20.87
CA MET A 4 -24.52 -15.51 21.21
C MET A 4 -24.09 -14.65 20.03
N VAL A 5 -23.98 -15.26 18.84
CA VAL A 5 -23.57 -14.62 17.58
C VAL A 5 -24.71 -13.72 17.07
N GLU A 6 -25.96 -14.16 17.21
CA GLU A 6 -27.13 -13.41 16.76
C GLU A 6 -27.36 -12.09 17.53
N ARG A 7 -26.86 -11.97 18.77
CA ARG A 7 -26.86 -10.68 19.49
C ARG A 7 -26.07 -9.57 18.77
N ALA A 8 -25.13 -9.91 17.89
CA ALA A 8 -24.42 -8.92 17.06
C ALA A 8 -25.19 -8.55 15.77
N TRP A 9 -26.35 -9.14 15.50
CA TRP A 9 -27.19 -8.84 14.33
C TRP A 9 -27.52 -7.34 14.19
N PRO A 10 -27.91 -6.61 15.27
CA PRO A 10 -28.23 -5.19 15.14
C PRO A 10 -27.03 -4.33 14.76
N ALA A 11 -25.79 -4.81 14.96
CA ALA A 11 -24.56 -4.08 14.68
C ALA A 11 -23.83 -4.54 13.40
N SER A 12 -24.27 -5.62 12.77
CA SER A 12 -23.61 -6.21 11.59
C SER A 12 -24.26 -5.80 10.27
N ASN A 13 -23.51 -6.03 9.19
CA ASN A 13 -23.97 -5.91 7.82
C ASN A 13 -24.29 -7.27 7.20
N PHE A 14 -23.51 -8.30 7.56
CA PHE A 14 -23.73 -9.67 7.12
C PHE A 14 -23.32 -10.69 8.19
N ARG A 15 -23.96 -11.86 8.14
CA ARG A 15 -23.54 -13.10 8.81
C ARG A 15 -22.76 -13.96 7.82
N LEU A 16 -21.68 -14.55 8.28
CA LEU A 16 -20.88 -15.49 7.51
C LEU A 16 -20.81 -16.82 8.25
N VAL A 17 -21.12 -17.89 7.55
CA VAL A 17 -20.98 -19.26 8.03
C VAL A 17 -19.99 -19.99 7.13
N ILE A 18 -19.00 -20.66 7.71
CA ILE A 18 -18.10 -21.55 6.97
C ILE A 18 -18.30 -22.96 7.52
N VAL A 19 -18.65 -23.90 6.64
CA VAL A 19 -18.83 -25.32 6.97
C VAL A 19 -18.18 -26.17 5.89
N ASP A 20 -17.35 -27.13 6.29
CA ASP A 20 -16.61 -28.03 5.38
C ASP A 20 -15.79 -27.26 4.33
N GLY A 21 -15.19 -26.15 4.73
CA GLY A 21 -14.39 -25.29 3.85
C GLY A 21 -15.20 -24.52 2.79
N ARG A 22 -16.53 -24.46 2.90
CA ARG A 22 -17.40 -23.65 2.02
C ARG A 22 -17.99 -22.49 2.81
N ALA A 23 -18.06 -21.32 2.18
CA ALA A 23 -18.56 -20.09 2.79
C ALA A 23 -20.00 -19.80 2.34
N TYR A 24 -20.84 -19.38 3.29
CA TYR A 24 -22.24 -19.01 3.12
C TYR A 24 -22.46 -17.64 3.75
N VAL A 25 -23.14 -16.73 3.05
CA VAL A 25 -23.35 -15.35 3.51
C VAL A 25 -24.83 -14.99 3.55
N ASP A 26 -25.26 -14.38 4.64
CA ASP A 26 -26.56 -13.75 4.78
C ASP A 26 -26.38 -12.25 4.99
N ARG A 27 -26.83 -11.44 4.02
CA ARG A 27 -26.68 -9.98 4.01
C ARG A 27 -27.97 -9.34 4.51
N HIS A 28 -27.88 -8.54 5.57
CA HIS A 28 -29.06 -7.94 6.19
C HIS A 28 -28.96 -6.41 6.35
N LYS A 29 -27.80 -5.78 6.13
CA LYS A 29 -27.71 -4.32 5.90
C LYS A 29 -26.83 -4.00 4.71
N MET A 30 -27.18 -2.93 4.00
CA MET A 30 -26.40 -2.44 2.86
C MET A 30 -24.99 -2.05 3.30
N ALA A 31 -24.00 -2.56 2.58
CA ALA A 31 -22.59 -2.23 2.78
C ALA A 31 -22.21 -1.02 1.90
N PRO A 32 -21.48 -0.02 2.43
CA PRO A 32 -20.95 1.06 1.62
C PRO A 32 -19.91 0.53 0.63
N GLN A 33 -19.89 1.09 -0.59
CA GLN A 33 -18.74 1.01 -1.50
C GLN A 33 -18.20 -0.41 -1.77
N THR A 34 -19.07 -1.44 -1.85
CA THR A 34 -18.68 -2.85 -2.10
C THR A 34 -17.70 -3.45 -1.08
N SER A 35 -17.59 -2.85 0.10
CA SER A 35 -16.70 -3.29 1.19
C SER A 35 -16.98 -4.72 1.65
N ASP A 36 -18.22 -5.18 1.61
CA ASP A 36 -18.61 -6.55 1.90
C ASP A 36 -18.10 -7.52 0.84
N VAL A 37 -18.21 -7.17 -0.44
CA VAL A 37 -17.76 -8.01 -1.57
C VAL A 37 -16.28 -8.34 -1.46
N PHE A 38 -15.44 -7.33 -1.23
CA PHE A 38 -13.99 -7.53 -1.13
C PHE A 38 -13.55 -8.24 0.15
N THR A 39 -14.28 -8.05 1.25
CA THR A 39 -14.04 -8.83 2.49
C THR A 39 -14.38 -10.29 2.29
N LEU A 40 -15.53 -10.59 1.66
CA LEU A 40 -15.90 -11.95 1.30
C LEU A 40 -14.90 -12.56 0.30
N TRP A 41 -14.42 -11.78 -0.67
CA TRP A 41 -13.37 -12.21 -1.59
C TRP A 41 -12.07 -12.59 -0.85
N GLY A 42 -11.65 -11.78 0.12
CA GLY A 42 -10.49 -12.08 0.96
C GLY A 42 -10.63 -13.38 1.75
N ILE A 43 -11.82 -13.64 2.29
CA ILE A 43 -12.15 -14.91 2.96
C ILE A 43 -12.11 -16.08 1.96
N LEU A 44 -12.64 -15.92 0.75
CA LEU A 44 -12.54 -16.96 -0.28
C LEU A 44 -11.07 -17.24 -0.67
N GLN A 45 -10.21 -16.20 -0.71
CA GLN A 45 -8.77 -16.40 -0.94
C GLN A 45 -8.11 -17.14 0.22
N LEU A 46 -8.52 -16.89 1.47
CA LEU A 46 -8.05 -17.64 2.63
C LEU A 46 -8.38 -19.14 2.50
N LEU A 47 -9.63 -19.47 2.14
CA LEU A 47 -10.08 -20.84 1.92
C LEU A 47 -9.32 -21.55 0.79
N ARG A 48 -9.03 -20.83 -0.31
CA ARG A 48 -8.19 -21.34 -1.42
C ARG A 48 -6.74 -21.54 -1.01
N ARG A 49 -6.19 -20.63 -0.21
CA ARG A 49 -4.80 -20.68 0.26
C ARG A 49 -4.57 -21.83 1.24
N TYR A 50 -5.55 -22.12 2.09
CA TYR A 50 -5.46 -23.17 3.10
C TYR A 50 -6.65 -24.14 3.06
N PRO A 51 -6.78 -24.98 2.01
CA PRO A 51 -7.92 -25.89 1.85
C PRO A 51 -8.07 -26.84 3.05
N GLY A 52 -9.26 -26.90 3.64
CA GLY A 52 -9.60 -27.79 4.76
C GLY A 52 -8.93 -27.45 6.10
N LYS A 53 -8.19 -26.34 6.21
CA LYS A 53 -7.50 -25.96 7.46
C LYS A 53 -8.29 -24.96 8.31
N LEU A 54 -9.18 -24.18 7.72
CA LEU A 54 -10.03 -23.26 8.48
C LEU A 54 -11.18 -24.08 9.08
N PRO A 55 -11.37 -24.06 10.41
CA PRO A 55 -12.46 -24.80 11.04
C PRO A 55 -13.82 -24.18 10.70
N ASP A 56 -14.87 -24.97 10.91
CA ASP A 56 -16.24 -24.49 10.82
C ASP A 56 -16.47 -23.33 11.80
N LEU A 57 -17.11 -22.26 11.32
CA LEU A 57 -17.34 -21.05 12.10
C LEU A 57 -18.63 -20.34 11.68
N ASP A 58 -19.11 -19.49 12.59
CA ASP A 58 -20.29 -18.64 12.43
C ASP A 58 -19.97 -17.28 13.05
N LEU A 59 -20.02 -16.22 12.24
CA LEU A 59 -19.66 -14.88 12.68
C LEU A 59 -20.58 -13.80 12.12
N MET A 60 -20.66 -12.70 12.86
CA MET A 60 -21.26 -11.44 12.42
C MET A 60 -20.16 -10.47 12.04
N PHE A 61 -20.34 -9.76 10.92
CA PHE A 61 -19.36 -8.81 10.40
C PHE A 61 -20.00 -7.44 10.18
N SER A 62 -19.34 -6.40 10.70
CA SER A 62 -19.64 -5.01 10.40
C SER A 62 -18.59 -4.43 9.47
N VAL A 63 -19.03 -3.80 8.38
CA VAL A 63 -18.14 -3.14 7.41
C VAL A 63 -18.01 -1.63 7.64
N THR A 64 -18.56 -1.13 8.75
CA THR A 64 -18.51 0.31 9.07
C THR A 64 -17.13 0.72 9.60
N ASP A 65 -16.76 1.99 9.42
CA ASP A 65 -15.44 2.48 9.86
C ASP A 65 -15.34 2.72 11.37
N ARG A 66 -16.45 3.07 12.03
CA ARG A 66 -16.47 3.39 13.47
C ARG A 66 -16.76 2.15 14.30
N PRO A 67 -15.92 1.82 15.31
CA PRO A 67 -16.22 0.75 16.27
C PRO A 67 -17.57 0.99 16.98
N ILE A 68 -18.37 -0.07 17.13
CA ILE A 68 -19.76 0.06 17.63
C ILE A 68 -19.94 -0.52 19.04
N ILE A 69 -19.21 -1.58 19.41
CA ILE A 69 -19.43 -2.29 20.67
C ILE A 69 -18.48 -1.74 21.74
N LYS A 70 -18.99 -0.83 22.57
CA LYS A 70 -18.25 -0.21 23.69
C LYS A 70 -18.18 -1.15 24.88
N SER A 71 -17.04 -1.22 25.56
CA SER A 71 -16.81 -2.13 26.68
C SER A 71 -17.73 -1.85 27.87
N GLU A 72 -18.04 -0.57 28.11
CA GLU A 72 -18.86 -0.13 29.25
C GLU A 72 -20.30 -0.67 29.24
N ASP A 73 -20.85 -0.90 28.05
CA ASP A 73 -22.19 -1.47 27.85
C ASP A 73 -22.28 -2.93 28.32
N TYR A 74 -21.13 -3.59 28.50
CA TYR A 74 -21.01 -5.02 28.76
C TYR A 74 -20.24 -5.33 30.05
N ASN A 75 -20.19 -4.40 31.01
CA ASN A 75 -19.54 -4.63 32.30
C ASN A 75 -20.12 -5.83 33.09
N ALA A 76 -21.41 -6.13 32.91
CA ALA A 76 -22.12 -7.20 33.60
C ALA A 76 -22.55 -8.37 32.70
N THR A 77 -22.31 -8.28 31.39
CA THR A 77 -22.75 -9.30 30.42
C THR A 77 -21.67 -9.54 29.37
N THR A 78 -21.57 -10.73 28.80
CA THR A 78 -20.58 -10.99 27.76
C THR A 78 -20.96 -10.22 26.48
N PRO A 79 -20.05 -9.44 25.87
CA PRO A 79 -20.32 -8.74 24.62
C PRO A 79 -20.55 -9.73 23.48
N PRO A 80 -21.36 -9.37 22.45
CA PRO A 80 -21.54 -10.25 21.31
C PRO A 80 -20.31 -10.17 20.38
N PRO A 81 -19.87 -11.29 19.78
CA PRO A 81 -18.73 -11.29 18.89
C PRO A 81 -19.08 -10.59 17.57
N LEU A 82 -18.43 -9.46 17.29
CA LEU A 82 -18.57 -8.72 16.06
C LEU A 82 -17.19 -8.50 15.43
N PHE A 83 -17.01 -8.97 14.20
CA PHE A 83 -15.82 -8.68 13.42
C PHE A 83 -15.95 -7.32 12.73
N GLN A 84 -14.88 -6.53 12.72
CA GLN A 84 -14.86 -5.20 12.13
C GLN A 84 -13.44 -4.76 11.73
N TYR A 85 -13.30 -3.75 10.88
CA TYR A 85 -12.00 -3.27 10.39
C TYR A 85 -11.20 -2.41 11.38
N CYS A 86 -11.87 -1.76 12.33
CA CYS A 86 -11.29 -0.77 13.23
C CYS A 86 -11.71 -1.07 14.68
N GLY A 87 -10.85 -0.77 15.65
CA GLY A 87 -11.12 -0.87 17.09
C GLY A 87 -10.51 0.31 17.84
N GLU A 88 -11.04 0.61 19.02
CA GLU A 88 -10.55 1.63 19.97
C GLU A 88 -10.27 0.97 21.33
N ASP A 89 -9.53 1.65 22.21
CA ASP A 89 -9.14 1.11 23.52
C ASP A 89 -10.35 0.75 24.42
N ASP A 90 -11.51 1.38 24.17
CA ASP A 90 -12.77 1.18 24.88
C ASP A 90 -13.78 0.32 24.09
N THR A 91 -13.35 -0.41 23.05
CA THR A 91 -14.23 -1.29 22.26
C THR A 91 -13.80 -2.75 22.31
N VAL A 92 -14.77 -3.64 22.11
CA VAL A 92 -14.58 -5.10 22.26
C VAL A 92 -14.87 -5.88 20.96
N ASN A 93 -14.91 -5.18 19.82
CA ASN A 93 -15.01 -5.81 18.52
C ASN A 93 -13.70 -6.52 18.13
N ILE A 94 -13.81 -7.57 17.33
CA ILE A 94 -12.66 -8.35 16.85
C ILE A 94 -12.16 -7.69 15.57
N VAL A 95 -10.95 -7.14 15.61
CA VAL A 95 -10.35 -6.48 14.44
C VAL A 95 -10.00 -7.52 13.36
N PHE A 96 -10.44 -7.27 12.14
CA PHE A 96 -10.19 -8.10 10.96
C PHE A 96 -9.52 -7.27 9.84
N PRO A 97 -8.62 -7.86 9.01
CA PRO A 97 -8.02 -7.15 7.89
C PRO A 97 -9.09 -6.54 6.97
N ASN A 98 -8.95 -5.25 6.66
CA ASN A 98 -9.97 -4.55 5.90
C ASN A 98 -10.06 -4.97 4.43
N TRP A 99 -11.15 -4.61 3.76
CA TRP A 99 -11.38 -4.90 2.33
C TRP A 99 -10.25 -4.41 1.42
N SER A 100 -9.42 -3.47 1.89
CA SER A 100 -8.45 -2.76 1.06
C SER A 100 -7.24 -3.60 0.65
N PHE A 101 -7.06 -4.76 1.28
CA PHE A 101 -6.03 -5.74 0.95
C PHE A 101 -6.34 -6.57 -0.31
N TRP A 102 -7.59 -6.57 -0.79
CA TRP A 102 -8.05 -7.54 -1.80
C TRP A 102 -8.64 -6.95 -3.08
N GLY A 103 -8.47 -5.65 -3.35
CA GLY A 103 -8.81 -5.12 -4.68
C GLY A 103 -9.28 -3.68 -4.75
N TRP A 104 -8.76 -2.77 -3.93
CA TRP A 104 -9.07 -1.36 -4.08
C TRP A 104 -7.89 -0.57 -4.62
N TYR A 105 -8.14 0.32 -5.59
CA TYR A 105 -7.16 1.27 -6.12
C TYR A 105 -6.62 2.19 -5.02
N LYS A 106 -5.31 2.42 -5.00
CA LYS A 106 -4.69 3.31 -4.00
C LYS A 106 -4.16 4.55 -4.68
N ILE A 107 -4.64 5.72 -4.27
CA ILE A 107 -4.26 6.97 -4.91
C ILE A 107 -3.06 7.57 -4.18
N TYR A 108 -2.01 7.89 -4.94
CA TYR A 108 -0.91 8.71 -4.49
C TYR A 108 -1.06 10.14 -5.00
N VAL A 109 -0.94 11.10 -4.09
CA VAL A 109 -0.94 12.54 -4.36
C VAL A 109 0.19 13.17 -3.57
N GLU A 110 0.90 14.11 -4.18
CA GLU A 110 1.95 14.89 -3.52
C GLU A 110 1.36 15.86 -2.49
N GLY A 111 2.16 16.19 -1.48
CA GLY A 111 1.83 17.22 -0.50
C GLY A 111 2.59 18.51 -0.80
N ILE A 112 3.31 19.02 0.21
CA ILE A 112 4.28 20.12 0.01
C ILE A 112 5.42 19.66 -0.93
N GLY A 113 5.81 18.40 -0.80
CA GLY A 113 6.82 17.72 -1.61
C GLY A 113 6.36 16.32 -2.01
N TRP A 114 7.32 15.42 -2.24
CA TRP A 114 7.04 13.99 -2.28
C TRP A 114 6.44 13.51 -0.95
N SER A 115 5.66 12.43 -0.98
CA SER A 115 5.04 11.87 0.22
C SER A 115 5.56 10.46 0.51
N VAL A 116 5.85 10.19 1.79
CA VAL A 116 6.26 8.87 2.28
C VAL A 116 5.23 7.76 2.00
N SER A 117 3.99 8.13 1.69
CA SER A 117 2.91 7.20 1.38
C SER A 117 3.15 6.41 0.09
N GLU A 118 3.96 6.90 -0.85
CA GLU A 118 4.16 6.26 -2.17
C GLU A 118 4.59 4.80 -2.05
N LYS A 119 5.64 4.52 -1.25
CA LYS A 119 6.15 3.16 -1.06
C LYS A 119 5.14 2.24 -0.38
N TYR A 120 4.35 2.75 0.55
CA TYR A 120 3.33 1.96 1.26
C TYR A 120 2.14 1.65 0.35
N ILE A 121 1.76 2.61 -0.50
CA ILE A 121 0.71 2.44 -1.52
C ILE A 121 1.12 1.35 -2.51
N LEU A 122 2.34 1.42 -3.03
CA LEU A 122 2.88 0.43 -3.98
C LEU A 122 2.98 -0.97 -3.35
N ALA A 123 3.24 -1.09 -2.05
CA ALA A 123 3.39 -2.37 -1.36
C ALA A 123 2.09 -3.20 -1.21
N CYS A 124 0.91 -2.61 -1.44
CA CYS A 124 -0.37 -3.21 -1.09
C CYS A 124 -0.92 -4.27 -2.07
N ASN A 125 -0.21 -4.64 -3.15
CA ASN A 125 -0.75 -5.43 -4.29
C ASN A 125 -1.97 -4.80 -5.00
N SER A 126 -2.38 -3.60 -4.59
CA SER A 126 -3.40 -2.78 -5.22
C SER A 126 -2.82 -2.04 -6.42
N VAL A 127 -3.66 -1.74 -7.40
CA VAL A 127 -3.28 -0.76 -8.45
C VAL A 127 -3.05 0.59 -7.79
N ALA A 128 -1.81 1.07 -7.89
CA ALA A 128 -1.45 2.42 -7.46
C ALA A 128 -1.82 3.43 -8.57
N LEU A 129 -2.70 4.37 -8.26
CA LEU A 129 -3.06 5.51 -9.11
C LEU A 129 -2.18 6.69 -8.73
N LEU A 130 -1.12 6.96 -9.50
CA LEU A 130 -0.19 8.06 -9.20
C LEU A 130 -0.60 9.30 -9.99
N VAL A 131 -1.08 10.32 -9.27
CA VAL A 131 -1.27 11.66 -9.82
C VAL A 131 0.09 12.20 -10.25
N LYS A 132 0.16 12.74 -11.48
CA LYS A 132 1.39 13.24 -12.11
C LYS A 132 2.24 14.02 -11.10
N SER A 133 3.32 13.38 -10.68
CA SER A 133 4.21 13.86 -9.63
C SER A 133 5.22 14.84 -10.20
N ARG A 134 5.52 15.91 -9.45
CA ARG A 134 6.55 16.91 -9.78
C ARG A 134 7.87 16.57 -9.11
N TYR A 135 7.82 15.95 -7.95
CA TYR A 135 8.96 15.56 -7.15
C TYR A 135 9.32 14.10 -7.42
N TYR A 136 10.59 13.78 -7.23
CA TYR A 136 11.09 12.42 -7.28
C TYR A 136 11.89 12.13 -6.02
N ASP A 137 11.75 10.91 -5.52
CA ASP A 137 12.62 10.36 -4.48
C ASP A 137 13.65 9.43 -5.16
N PHE A 138 14.58 8.86 -4.39
CA PHE A 138 15.69 8.09 -4.94
C PHE A 138 15.27 6.86 -5.77
N PHE A 139 14.12 6.26 -5.45
CA PHE A 139 13.60 5.07 -6.15
C PHE A 139 12.55 5.37 -7.22
N SER A 140 11.85 6.52 -7.15
CA SER A 140 10.66 6.74 -7.99
C SER A 140 11.00 6.85 -9.48
N ARG A 141 12.25 7.20 -9.81
CA ARG A 141 12.77 7.17 -11.19
C ARG A 141 12.86 5.75 -11.77
N GLY A 142 12.89 4.70 -10.94
CA GLY A 142 12.81 3.31 -11.36
C GLY A 142 11.40 2.86 -11.74
N LEU A 143 10.37 3.61 -11.35
CA LEU A 143 8.97 3.24 -11.63
C LEU A 143 8.62 3.43 -13.11
N MET A 144 7.76 2.57 -13.63
CA MET A 144 7.34 2.53 -15.02
C MET A 144 5.81 2.62 -15.09
N PRO A 145 5.24 3.66 -15.74
CA PRO A 145 3.80 3.76 -15.93
C PRO A 145 3.28 2.52 -16.68
N MET A 146 2.05 2.10 -16.39
CA MET A 146 1.41 0.90 -16.95
C MET A 146 2.10 -0.43 -16.62
N HIS A 147 3.15 -0.41 -15.80
CA HIS A 147 3.79 -1.62 -15.29
C HIS A 147 3.79 -1.64 -13.76
N HIS A 148 4.34 -0.62 -13.10
CA HIS A 148 4.36 -0.53 -11.64
C HIS A 148 3.16 0.22 -11.07
N TYR A 149 2.53 1.08 -11.88
CA TYR A 149 1.42 1.94 -11.46
C TYR A 149 0.62 2.44 -12.66
N TRP A 150 -0.58 2.99 -12.40
CA TRP A 150 -1.40 3.68 -13.38
C TRP A 150 -1.22 5.21 -13.27
N PRO A 151 -0.84 5.92 -14.35
CA PRO A 151 -0.66 7.38 -14.32
C PRO A 151 -2.01 8.10 -14.34
N ILE A 152 -2.17 9.10 -13.47
CA ILE A 152 -3.33 9.99 -13.44
C ILE A 152 -2.94 11.38 -13.93
N ASN A 153 -3.73 11.93 -14.86
CA ASN A 153 -3.49 13.25 -15.42
C ASN A 153 -3.82 14.36 -14.40
N ASP A 154 -2.89 15.32 -14.26
CA ASP A 154 -2.99 16.44 -13.32
C ASP A 154 -3.33 17.78 -14.00
N GLN A 155 -3.31 17.86 -15.34
CA GLN A 155 -3.46 19.11 -16.10
C GLN A 155 -4.92 19.55 -16.33
N GLY A 156 -5.90 18.83 -15.78
CA GLY A 156 -7.31 19.16 -15.89
C GLY A 156 -8.19 18.42 -14.87
N ASP A 157 -9.21 17.75 -15.39
CA ASP A 157 -10.16 16.85 -14.72
C ASP A 157 -9.56 15.70 -13.89
N LYS A 158 -8.90 15.93 -12.74
CA LYS A 158 -8.29 14.81 -11.98
C LYS A 158 -9.30 13.75 -11.57
N CYS A 159 -10.50 14.15 -11.13
CA CYS A 159 -11.55 13.23 -10.73
C CYS A 159 -12.03 12.40 -11.92
N ARG A 160 -12.11 13.04 -13.10
CA ARG A 160 -12.42 12.38 -14.36
C ARG A 160 -11.36 11.35 -14.78
N SER A 161 -10.09 11.68 -14.64
CA SER A 161 -8.99 10.74 -14.93
C SER A 161 -8.96 9.56 -13.96
N ILE A 162 -9.19 9.82 -12.66
CA ILE A 162 -9.35 8.76 -11.65
C ILE A 162 -10.55 7.87 -11.96
N LYS A 163 -11.70 8.45 -12.31
CA LYS A 163 -12.90 7.69 -12.67
C LYS A 163 -12.63 6.78 -13.86
N PHE A 164 -12.00 7.31 -14.91
CA PHE A 164 -11.61 6.51 -16.07
C PHE A 164 -10.66 5.36 -15.68
N ALA A 165 -9.64 5.61 -14.86
CA ALA A 165 -8.70 4.58 -14.42
C ALA A 165 -9.41 3.42 -13.68
N VAL A 166 -10.35 3.75 -12.78
CA VAL A 166 -11.14 2.76 -12.05
C VAL A 166 -12.05 1.97 -12.99
N GLU A 167 -12.76 2.63 -13.90
CA GLU A 167 -13.65 1.96 -14.86
C GLU A 167 -12.87 1.09 -15.86
N TRP A 168 -11.69 1.55 -16.29
CA TRP A 168 -10.79 0.76 -17.12
C TRP A 168 -10.31 -0.49 -16.37
N GLY A 169 -9.79 -0.36 -15.14
CA GLY A 169 -9.26 -1.52 -14.43
C GLY A 169 -10.36 -2.51 -14.01
N ASN A 170 -11.58 -2.04 -13.74
CA ASN A 170 -12.73 -2.91 -13.49
C ASN A 170 -13.18 -3.70 -14.73
N SER A 171 -12.84 -3.22 -15.93
CA SER A 171 -13.09 -3.95 -17.19
C SER A 171 -11.86 -4.74 -17.70
N HIS A 172 -10.72 -4.59 -17.05
CA HIS A 172 -9.42 -5.20 -17.37
C HIS A 172 -8.78 -5.75 -16.08
N GLU A 173 -9.51 -6.63 -15.40
CA GLU A 173 -9.17 -7.06 -14.04
C GLU A 173 -7.80 -7.73 -13.94
N GLN A 174 -7.44 -8.54 -14.94
CA GLN A 174 -6.16 -9.25 -14.96
C GLN A 174 -4.99 -8.27 -15.12
N GLU A 175 -5.10 -7.33 -16.06
CA GLU A 175 -4.08 -6.32 -16.29
C GLU A 175 -3.94 -5.38 -15.08
N ALA A 176 -5.06 -5.00 -14.46
CA ALA A 176 -5.06 -4.25 -13.21
C ALA A 176 -4.33 -5.03 -12.10
N GLN A 177 -4.63 -6.31 -11.92
CA GLN A 177 -3.97 -7.16 -10.94
C GLN A 177 -2.46 -7.27 -11.20
N ASP A 178 -2.06 -7.41 -12.47
CA ASP A 178 -0.65 -7.51 -12.86
C ASP A 178 0.11 -6.21 -12.56
N ILE A 179 -0.49 -5.04 -12.80
CA ILE A 179 0.09 -3.75 -12.43
C ILE A 179 0.29 -3.65 -10.91
N GLY A 180 -0.74 -3.98 -10.12
CA GLY A 180 -0.66 -3.92 -8.66
C GLY A 180 0.41 -4.87 -8.09
N LYS A 181 0.52 -6.08 -8.65
CA LYS A 181 1.54 -7.07 -8.28
C LYS A 181 2.95 -6.65 -8.69
N ALA A 182 3.10 -6.02 -9.85
CA ALA A 182 4.41 -5.51 -10.28
C ALA A 182 4.88 -4.34 -9.39
N GLY A 183 3.97 -3.42 -9.00
CA GLY A 183 4.27 -2.35 -8.05
C GLY A 183 4.73 -2.88 -6.68
N SER A 184 4.05 -3.89 -6.14
CA SER A 184 4.43 -4.47 -4.84
C SER A 184 5.72 -5.28 -4.91
N ASN A 185 5.96 -5.99 -6.01
CA ASN A 185 7.21 -6.71 -6.24
C ASN A 185 8.39 -5.73 -6.30
N PHE A 186 8.24 -4.58 -6.96
CA PHE A 186 9.27 -3.55 -6.96
C PHE A 186 9.64 -3.12 -5.54
N ILE A 187 8.65 -2.90 -4.67
CA ILE A 187 8.93 -2.53 -3.27
C ILE A 187 9.64 -3.67 -2.52
N ARG A 188 9.22 -4.92 -2.73
CA ARG A 188 9.75 -6.07 -2.00
C ARG A 188 11.16 -6.45 -2.44
N GLU A 189 11.44 -6.40 -3.74
CA GLU A 189 12.68 -6.90 -4.32
C GLU A 189 13.69 -5.78 -4.58
N ASP A 190 13.24 -4.64 -5.11
CA ASP A 190 14.10 -3.55 -5.56
C ASP A 190 14.26 -2.43 -4.50
N LEU A 191 13.27 -2.24 -3.62
CA LEU A 191 13.30 -1.24 -2.53
C LEU A 191 13.51 -1.84 -1.13
N LYS A 192 14.21 -2.97 -1.04
CA LYS A 192 14.61 -3.57 0.24
C LYS A 192 15.75 -2.80 0.91
N MET A 193 15.88 -2.93 2.24
CA MET A 193 16.86 -2.19 3.03
C MET A 193 18.32 -2.39 2.57
N ASP A 194 18.67 -3.58 2.09
CA ASP A 194 20.00 -3.83 1.51
C ASP A 194 20.30 -2.85 0.36
N HIS A 195 19.33 -2.65 -0.54
CA HIS A 195 19.48 -1.72 -1.66
C HIS A 195 19.39 -0.25 -1.24
N VAL A 196 18.69 0.07 -0.14
CA VAL A 196 18.73 1.42 0.45
C VAL A 196 20.16 1.74 0.92
N TYR A 197 20.79 0.81 1.65
CA TYR A 197 22.17 0.99 2.10
C TYR A 197 23.18 0.95 0.96
N ASP A 198 23.00 0.09 -0.05
CA ASP A 198 23.81 0.09 -1.26
C ASP A 198 23.73 1.44 -1.98
N TYR A 199 22.52 1.99 -2.16
CA TYR A 199 22.33 3.29 -2.80
C TYR A 199 23.03 4.41 -2.01
N MET A 200 22.91 4.42 -0.68
CA MET A 200 23.62 5.37 0.18
C MET A 200 25.14 5.24 0.03
N PHE A 201 25.67 4.02 0.10
CA PHE A 201 27.09 3.73 -0.05
C PHE A 201 27.62 4.27 -1.38
N HIS A 202 26.91 3.96 -2.46
CA HIS A 202 27.27 4.33 -3.81
C HIS A 202 27.24 5.84 -4.05
N VAL A 203 26.17 6.54 -3.63
CA VAL A 203 26.07 7.99 -3.78
C VAL A 203 27.20 8.70 -3.05
N LEU A 204 27.50 8.28 -1.82
CA LEU A 204 28.59 8.87 -1.03
C LEU A 204 29.97 8.54 -1.62
N SER A 205 30.16 7.32 -2.12
CA SER A 205 31.42 6.87 -2.71
C SER A 205 31.72 7.58 -4.04
N GLU A 206 30.74 7.71 -4.93
CA GLU A 206 30.91 8.45 -6.19
C GLU A 206 31.11 9.95 -5.94
N TYR A 207 30.37 10.53 -5.00
CA TYR A 207 30.56 11.94 -4.59
C TYR A 207 31.98 12.19 -4.07
N ALA A 208 32.52 11.28 -3.24
CA ALA A 208 33.87 11.42 -2.69
C ALA A 208 34.96 11.48 -3.78
N LYS A 209 34.79 10.78 -4.91
CA LYS A 209 35.72 10.83 -6.05
C LYS A 209 35.78 12.19 -6.73
N LEU A 210 34.73 13.01 -6.60
CA LEU A 210 34.66 14.35 -7.18
C LEU A 210 35.39 15.40 -6.33
N LEU A 211 35.74 15.07 -5.07
CA LEU A 211 36.42 15.99 -4.18
C LEU A 211 37.84 16.26 -4.68
N ARG A 212 38.14 17.54 -4.90
CA ARG A 212 39.47 18.03 -5.31
C ARG A 212 40.39 18.33 -4.12
N TYR A 213 39.99 17.91 -2.92
CA TYR A 213 40.71 18.16 -1.67
C TYR A 213 40.48 16.99 -0.72
N LYS A 214 41.37 16.85 0.27
CA LYS A 214 41.20 15.90 1.37
C LYS A 214 40.32 16.53 2.45
N PRO A 215 39.16 15.96 2.81
CA PRO A 215 38.32 16.49 3.89
C PRO A 215 39.08 16.60 5.21
N THR A 216 38.81 17.67 5.96
CA THR A 216 39.31 17.91 7.31
C THR A 216 38.15 18.17 8.26
N ILE A 217 38.31 17.83 9.54
CA ILE A 217 37.26 18.04 10.56
C ILE A 217 37.14 19.55 10.84
N PRO A 218 35.96 20.17 10.65
CA PRO A 218 35.75 21.57 11.04
C PRO A 218 35.89 21.76 12.56
N GLU A 219 36.37 22.93 13.01
CA GLU A 219 36.65 23.22 14.43
C GLU A 219 35.45 23.00 15.36
N ARG A 220 34.23 23.26 14.86
CA ARG A 220 32.97 23.10 15.61
C ARG A 220 32.26 21.77 15.36
N ALA A 221 32.86 20.85 14.60
CA ALA A 221 32.25 19.56 14.33
C ALA A 221 32.32 18.68 15.57
N LEU A 222 31.22 17.98 15.85
CA LEU A 222 31.13 16.98 16.89
C LEU A 222 31.11 15.61 16.24
N GLU A 223 31.85 14.67 16.82
CA GLU A 223 31.75 13.26 16.44
C GLU A 223 30.34 12.74 16.78
N ILE A 224 29.74 11.96 15.86
CA ILE A 224 28.43 11.36 16.03
C ILE A 224 28.61 9.84 16.08
N CYS A 225 28.23 9.23 17.20
CA CYS A 225 28.11 7.77 17.36
C CYS A 225 26.64 7.38 17.56
N SER A 226 26.28 6.15 17.20
CA SER A 226 24.90 5.63 17.30
C SER A 226 24.35 5.73 18.72
N GLU A 227 25.17 5.41 19.71
CA GLU A 227 24.85 5.44 21.14
C GLU A 227 24.62 6.89 21.58
N THR A 228 25.51 7.82 21.23
CA THR A 228 25.41 9.22 21.63
C THR A 228 24.22 9.91 20.97
N LEU A 229 23.96 9.63 19.69
CA LEU A 229 22.84 10.20 18.95
C LEU A 229 21.49 9.75 19.53
N SER A 230 21.39 8.48 19.91
CA SER A 230 20.17 7.90 20.49
C SER A 230 20.00 8.15 21.99
N CYS A 231 21.08 8.34 22.76
CA CYS A 231 21.06 8.54 24.21
C CYS A 231 20.24 9.77 24.62
N SER A 232 20.28 10.84 23.81
CA SER A 232 19.53 12.08 24.06
C SER A 232 18.04 11.99 23.70
N LYS A 233 17.61 10.91 23.04
CA LYS A 233 16.22 10.72 22.61
C LYS A 233 15.42 9.97 23.68
N VAL A 234 14.13 10.27 23.76
CA VAL A 234 13.18 9.67 24.71
C VAL A 234 11.94 9.16 24.00
N GLY A 235 11.21 8.25 24.65
CA GLY A 235 9.96 7.70 24.14
C GLY A 235 10.09 7.04 22.77
N VAL A 236 9.10 7.29 21.90
CA VAL A 236 8.97 6.67 20.57
C VAL A 236 10.16 6.91 19.66
N HIS A 237 10.85 8.06 19.78
CA HIS A 237 12.02 8.33 18.95
C HIS A 237 13.19 7.41 19.28
N LYS A 238 13.45 7.18 20.57
CA LYS A 238 14.49 6.24 21.00
C LYS A 238 14.11 4.82 20.57
N MET A 239 12.83 4.44 20.75
CA MET A 239 12.32 3.14 20.33
C MET A 239 12.58 2.87 18.84
N PHE A 240 12.15 3.75 17.94
CA PHE A 240 12.37 3.58 16.51
C PHE A 240 13.86 3.55 16.12
N MET A 241 14.70 4.36 16.77
CA MET A 241 16.16 4.32 16.54
C MET A 241 16.77 2.99 16.95
N MET A 242 16.34 2.41 18.09
CA MET A 242 16.85 1.11 18.55
C MET A 242 16.33 -0.04 17.68
N GLU A 243 15.07 0.01 17.25
CA GLU A 243 14.47 -1.01 16.38
C GLU A 243 15.09 -1.04 14.98
N SER A 244 15.50 0.12 14.47
CA SER A 244 16.16 0.25 13.15
C SER A 244 17.68 0.08 13.21
N MET A 245 18.26 -0.18 14.38
CA MET A 245 19.71 -0.34 14.53
C MET A 245 20.20 -1.61 13.82
N VAL A 246 21.18 -1.45 12.94
CA VAL A 246 21.89 -2.56 12.30
C VAL A 246 22.66 -3.33 13.38
N LYS A 247 22.40 -4.63 13.52
CA LYS A 247 22.90 -5.45 14.64
C LYS A 247 24.38 -5.85 14.50
N GLY A 248 24.97 -5.68 13.34
CA GLY A 248 26.36 -6.03 13.06
C GLY A 248 26.73 -5.77 11.61
N PRO A 249 28.02 -5.87 11.28
CA PRO A 249 28.46 -5.76 9.89
C PRO A 249 27.87 -6.89 9.05
N THR A 250 27.73 -6.64 7.75
CA THR A 250 27.39 -7.66 6.77
C THR A 250 28.68 -8.28 6.21
N ASP A 251 28.68 -9.59 5.98
CA ASP A 251 29.76 -10.29 5.27
C ASP A 251 29.65 -10.12 3.73
N VAL A 252 28.54 -9.56 3.27
CA VAL A 252 28.28 -9.30 1.84
C VAL A 252 28.75 -7.90 1.49
N SER A 253 29.59 -7.78 0.47
CA SER A 253 29.99 -6.48 -0.06
C SER A 253 28.81 -5.74 -0.71
N PRO A 254 28.81 -4.39 -0.74
CA PRO A 254 27.78 -3.63 -1.45
C PRO A 254 27.62 -4.10 -2.89
N CYS A 255 26.41 -4.00 -3.44
CA CYS A 255 26.15 -4.45 -4.80
C CYS A 255 27.02 -3.71 -5.83
N ASN A 256 27.27 -4.32 -6.99
CA ASN A 256 27.95 -3.63 -8.08
C ASN A 256 26.98 -2.67 -8.77
N MET A 257 27.31 -1.36 -8.79
CA MET A 257 26.51 -0.40 -9.54
C MET A 257 26.67 -0.67 -11.05
N PRO A 258 25.56 -0.82 -11.80
CA PRO A 258 25.63 -0.93 -13.25
C PRO A 258 26.21 0.36 -13.86
N PRO A 259 26.84 0.28 -15.05
CA PRO A 259 27.32 1.48 -15.73
C PRO A 259 26.16 2.45 -16.01
N PRO A 260 26.44 3.77 -16.09
CA PRO A 260 25.41 4.74 -16.45
C PRO A 260 24.84 4.41 -17.83
N TYR A 261 23.57 4.71 -18.02
CA TYR A 261 22.94 4.61 -19.34
C TYR A 261 23.72 5.47 -20.35
N ASP A 262 23.95 4.91 -21.54
CA ASP A 262 24.32 5.73 -22.67
C ASP A 262 23.14 6.65 -23.07
N ALA A 263 23.44 7.68 -23.88
CA ALA A 263 22.45 8.69 -24.24
C ALA A 263 21.23 8.09 -24.97
N LEU A 264 21.43 7.07 -25.81
CA LEU A 264 20.35 6.45 -26.59
C LEU A 264 19.47 5.58 -25.68
N ALA A 265 20.07 4.77 -24.81
CA ALA A 265 19.36 3.93 -23.85
C ALA A 265 18.56 4.80 -22.85
N PHE A 266 19.15 5.90 -22.39
CA PHE A 266 18.46 6.84 -21.51
C PHE A 266 17.27 7.52 -22.22
N GLN A 267 17.46 7.98 -23.45
CA GLN A 267 16.39 8.58 -24.24
C GLN A 267 15.27 7.56 -24.52
N ALA A 268 15.60 6.33 -24.90
CA ALA A 268 14.62 5.26 -25.11
C ALA A 268 13.81 4.95 -23.84
N LEU A 269 14.44 5.00 -22.66
CA LEU A 269 13.74 4.85 -21.39
C LEU A 269 12.73 5.99 -21.14
N LEU A 270 13.13 7.23 -21.39
CA LEU A 270 12.26 8.40 -21.25
C LEU A 270 11.09 8.35 -22.25
N GLU A 271 11.36 8.01 -23.50
CA GLU A 271 10.34 7.85 -24.54
C GLU A 271 9.37 6.72 -24.19
N ARG A 272 9.85 5.58 -23.68
CA ARG A 272 8.99 4.50 -23.23
C ARG A 272 8.02 4.95 -22.14
N LYS A 273 8.50 5.72 -21.15
CA LYS A 273 7.64 6.28 -20.09
C LYS A 273 6.62 7.28 -20.65
N ALA A 274 7.07 8.19 -21.52
CA ALA A 274 6.20 9.18 -22.14
C ALA A 274 5.11 8.52 -22.99
N ASN A 275 5.48 7.54 -23.81
CA ASN A 275 4.56 6.80 -24.67
C ASN A 275 3.50 6.05 -23.86
N ALA A 276 3.88 5.42 -22.74
CA ALA A 276 2.92 4.75 -21.86
C ALA A 276 1.89 5.73 -21.27
N ILE A 277 2.33 6.92 -20.86
CA ILE A 277 1.43 7.98 -20.36
C ILE A 277 0.53 8.51 -21.47
N SER A 278 1.08 8.84 -22.64
CA SER A 278 0.32 9.34 -23.77
C SER A 278 -0.70 8.33 -24.29
N GLN A 279 -0.42 7.03 -24.17
CA GLN A 279 -1.37 5.97 -24.48
C GLN A 279 -2.59 6.00 -23.55
N VAL A 280 -2.37 6.17 -22.23
CA VAL A 280 -3.45 6.32 -21.24
C VAL A 280 -4.28 7.58 -21.52
N GLU A 281 -3.62 8.71 -21.81
CA GLU A 281 -4.30 9.97 -22.14
C GLU A 281 -5.17 9.84 -23.41
N LEU A 282 -4.69 9.09 -24.41
CA LEU A 282 -5.46 8.81 -25.63
C LEU A 282 -6.69 7.94 -25.33
N TRP A 283 -6.55 6.90 -24.51
CA TRP A 283 -7.67 6.05 -24.11
C TRP A 283 -8.71 6.83 -23.31
N GLU A 284 -8.25 7.66 -22.36
CA GLU A 284 -9.11 8.52 -21.57
C GLU A 284 -9.92 9.46 -22.47
N LYS A 285 -9.26 10.14 -23.42
CA LYS A 285 -9.93 11.03 -24.38
C LYS A 285 -11.01 10.29 -25.17
N LYS A 286 -10.69 9.13 -25.75
CA LYS A 286 -11.63 8.32 -26.53
C LYS A 286 -12.82 7.84 -25.70
N TYR A 287 -12.57 7.40 -24.47
CA TYR A 287 -13.59 6.95 -23.55
C TYR A 287 -14.64 8.04 -23.32
N TRP A 288 -14.17 9.25 -23.04
CA TRP A 288 -15.02 10.39 -22.77
C TRP A 288 -15.75 10.94 -23.98
N GLU A 289 -15.12 10.96 -25.16
CA GLU A 289 -15.79 11.32 -26.42
C GLU A 289 -16.94 10.37 -26.74
N ASN A 290 -16.80 9.08 -26.42
CA ASN A 290 -17.87 8.09 -26.63
C ASN A 290 -19.03 8.27 -25.63
N GLN A 291 -18.73 8.57 -24.36
CA GLN A 291 -19.76 8.84 -23.35
C GLN A 291 -20.60 10.09 -23.68
N THR A 292 -19.99 11.13 -24.26
CA THR A 292 -20.72 12.34 -24.68
C THR A 292 -21.61 12.10 -25.91
N LYS A 293 -21.32 11.09 -26.74
CA LYS A 293 -22.17 10.73 -27.89
C LYS A 293 -23.37 9.86 -27.53
N ASN A 294 -23.30 9.18 -26.38
CA ASN A 294 -24.31 8.24 -25.91
C ASN A 294 -25.27 8.84 -24.86
N ASN A 295 -25.09 10.12 -24.51
CA ASN A 295 -25.95 10.92 -23.64
C ASN A 295 -26.63 12.03 -24.44
#